data_AF-A1ZG67-F1
#
_entry.id   AF-A1ZG67-F1
#
_cell.length_a   1.000
_cell.length_b   1.000
_cell.length_c   1.000
_cell.angle_alpha   90.00
_cell.angle_beta   90.00
_cell.angle_gamma   90.00
#
_symmetry.space_group_name_H-M   'P 1'
#
loop_
_entity.id
_entity.type
_entity.pdbx_description
1 polymer ?
#
loop_
_entity_poly.entity_id
_entity_poly.type
_entity_poly.pdbx_seq_one_letter_code
_entity_poly.pdbx_strand_id
1 'polypeptide(L)'
;MTAYFILYNLPQKLIDSRKMKKKYFFIQVVLLILLSFGSLKLQAQSRKSSKDYLVQITTSFGNMYLVLYDDTPKHKNNFIKLVKKKFYKDLLFHRIIKGFMIQGGDPDSRNAPKGKMLGMGGSDMAKIEAEFRSEHIHKKGALAAARDGNPKKASNACQFYIVHGRPVTGKELNAIELRKGIKYTPKQREAYTTLGGFPPLDQNYTVFGEVVKGFEVIDKIAQQEKDRANRPYKDIKMDIKVRKMRKKKITRKFGYKYNQ
;
A
#
# COMPACT_ATOMS: atom_id res chain seq x y z
N MET A 1 -0.35 32.21 -29.18
CA MET A 1 0.04 32.96 -30.40
C MET A 1 -0.89 34.16 -30.66
N THR A 2 -1.47 34.77 -29.62
CA THR A 2 -2.54 35.80 -29.77
C THR A 2 -2.25 37.12 -29.03
N ALA A 3 -1.32 37.15 -28.07
CA ALA A 3 -0.94 38.40 -27.38
C ALA A 3 0.14 39.22 -28.10
N TYR A 4 1.00 38.57 -28.90
CA TYR A 4 2.11 39.22 -29.61
C TYR A 4 1.64 40.08 -30.80
N PHE A 5 0.43 39.81 -31.31
CA PHE A 5 -0.12 40.45 -32.51
C PHE A 5 -0.83 41.79 -32.23
N ILE A 6 -1.20 42.07 -30.98
CA ILE A 6 -1.95 43.27 -30.60
C ILE A 6 -1.03 44.48 -30.39
N LEU A 7 0.25 44.26 -30.03
CA LEU A 7 1.19 45.36 -29.75
C LEU A 7 1.78 46.03 -30.99
N TYR A 8 1.77 45.37 -32.15
CA TYR A 8 2.41 45.90 -33.38
C TYR A 8 1.47 46.67 -34.31
N ASN A 9 0.17 46.78 -34.00
CA ASN A 9 -0.84 47.46 -34.83
C ASN A 9 -1.42 48.75 -34.20
N LEU A 10 -0.74 49.35 -33.22
CA LEU A 10 -1.14 50.66 -32.69
C LEU A 10 -0.64 51.78 -33.63
N PRO A 11 -1.49 52.73 -34.05
CA PRO A 11 -1.11 53.81 -34.96
C PRO A 11 0.03 54.65 -34.40
N GLN A 12 1.11 54.85 -35.19
CA GLN A 12 2.35 55.49 -34.76
C GLN A 12 2.20 56.92 -34.20
N LYS A 13 1.11 57.62 -34.52
CA LYS A 13 0.86 59.00 -34.05
C LYS A 13 0.65 59.15 -32.53
N LEU A 14 0.50 58.06 -31.78
CA LEU A 14 0.32 58.10 -30.32
C LEU A 14 1.62 57.87 -29.51
N ILE A 15 2.78 57.66 -30.16
CA ILE A 15 4.03 57.23 -29.51
C ILE A 15 5.14 58.28 -29.62
N ASP A 16 4.82 59.58 -29.72
CA ASP A 16 5.82 60.61 -30.00
C ASP A 16 6.06 61.63 -28.89
N SER A 17 5.97 61.19 -27.63
CA SER A 17 6.53 61.96 -26.52
C SER A 17 7.52 61.13 -25.70
N ARG A 18 8.67 61.72 -25.37
CA ARG A 18 9.70 61.11 -24.50
C ARG A 18 9.12 60.61 -23.16
N LYS A 19 8.08 61.29 -22.65
CA LYS A 19 7.33 60.88 -21.45
C LYS A 19 6.56 59.57 -21.65
N MET A 20 5.90 59.41 -22.80
CA MET A 20 5.15 58.19 -23.13
C MET A 20 6.10 56.99 -23.30
N LYS A 21 7.21 57.15 -24.02
CA LYS A 21 8.22 56.08 -24.20
C LYS A 21 8.79 55.58 -22.86
N LYS A 22 9.09 56.48 -21.90
CA LYS A 22 9.52 56.09 -20.55
C LYS A 22 8.45 55.35 -19.76
N LYS A 23 7.18 55.75 -19.89
CA LYS A 23 6.04 55.10 -19.20
C LYS A 23 5.82 53.67 -19.72
N TYR A 24 5.87 53.45 -21.03
CA TYR A 24 5.75 52.11 -21.61
C TYR A 24 6.98 51.23 -21.34
N PHE A 25 8.19 51.80 -21.33
CA PHE A 25 9.40 51.09 -20.92
C PHE A 25 9.29 50.62 -19.47
N PHE A 26 8.80 51.48 -18.55
CA PHE A 26 8.60 51.10 -17.16
C PHE A 26 7.52 50.01 -17.00
N ILE A 27 6.41 50.10 -17.75
CA ILE A 27 5.37 49.07 -17.77
C ILE A 27 5.90 47.73 -18.30
N GLN A 28 6.74 47.74 -19.34
CA GLN A 28 7.38 46.53 -19.88
C GLN A 28 8.36 45.91 -18.89
N VAL A 29 9.16 46.72 -18.19
CA VAL A 29 10.07 46.24 -17.13
C VAL A 29 9.26 45.65 -15.97
N VAL A 30 8.17 46.27 -15.55
CA VAL A 30 7.28 45.73 -14.50
C VAL A 30 6.59 44.43 -14.95
N LEU A 31 6.14 44.33 -16.20
CA LEU A 31 5.57 43.10 -16.78
C LEU A 31 6.61 41.97 -16.87
N LEU A 32 7.86 42.26 -17.26
CA LEU A 32 8.96 41.30 -17.28
C LEU A 32 9.35 40.86 -15.87
N ILE A 33 9.35 41.77 -14.90
CA ILE A 33 9.56 41.44 -13.49
C ILE A 33 8.41 40.53 -12.99
N LEU A 34 7.15 40.86 -13.26
CA LEU A 34 5.99 40.03 -12.89
C LEU A 34 6.00 38.64 -13.57
N LEU A 35 6.45 38.54 -14.82
CA LEU A 35 6.65 37.26 -15.52
C LEU A 35 7.83 36.45 -14.92
N SER A 36 8.88 37.13 -14.48
CA SER A 36 10.02 36.47 -13.79
C SER A 36 9.66 35.99 -12.37
N PHE A 37 8.78 36.71 -11.66
CA PHE A 37 8.24 36.29 -10.37
C PHE A 37 7.17 35.18 -10.49
N GLY A 38 6.43 35.12 -11.60
CA GLY A 38 5.48 34.02 -11.87
C GLY A 38 6.15 32.67 -12.14
N SER A 39 7.43 32.69 -12.52
CA SER A 39 8.22 31.49 -12.86
C SER A 39 8.94 30.87 -11.65
N LEU A 40 8.94 31.55 -10.50
CA LEU A 40 9.55 31.06 -9.26
C LEU A 40 8.55 30.42 -8.28
N LYS A 41 7.37 29.97 -8.77
CA LYS A 41 6.68 28.86 -8.12
C LYS A 41 7.46 27.60 -8.41
N LEU A 42 8.54 27.47 -7.63
CA LEU A 42 9.33 26.28 -7.43
C LEU A 42 8.44 25.06 -7.61
N GLN A 43 8.83 24.26 -8.58
CA GLN A 43 8.64 22.83 -8.65
C GLN A 43 9.09 22.23 -7.30
N ALA A 44 8.27 22.37 -6.27
CA ALA A 44 8.31 21.55 -5.08
C ALA A 44 7.74 20.19 -5.49
N GLN A 45 8.44 19.51 -6.39
CA GLN A 45 8.35 18.06 -6.51
C GLN A 45 8.64 17.56 -5.10
N SER A 46 7.60 17.10 -4.40
CA SER A 46 7.73 16.57 -3.06
C SER A 46 8.85 15.52 -3.10
N ARG A 47 10.01 15.81 -2.49
CA ARG A 47 11.14 14.89 -2.50
C ARG A 47 10.66 13.61 -1.81
N LYS A 48 10.52 12.53 -2.59
CA LYS A 48 10.12 11.20 -2.10
C LYS A 48 11.00 10.87 -0.90
N SER A 49 10.39 10.63 0.26
CA SER A 49 11.12 10.49 1.53
C SER A 49 12.21 9.42 1.43
N SER A 50 13.44 9.77 1.85
CA SER A 50 14.56 8.82 1.95
C SER A 50 14.42 7.81 3.09
N LYS A 51 13.39 7.99 3.93
CA LYS A 51 13.02 7.10 5.04
C LYS A 51 11.67 6.45 4.78
N ASP A 52 11.49 5.27 5.33
CA ASP A 52 10.23 4.52 5.32
C ASP A 52 10.07 3.73 6.63
N TYR A 53 8.90 3.15 6.84
CA TYR A 53 8.63 2.27 7.97
C TYR A 53 8.96 0.82 7.63
N LEU A 54 9.71 0.18 8.52
CA LEU A 54 9.81 -1.26 8.61
C LEU A 54 8.84 -1.73 9.69
N VAL A 55 7.94 -2.65 9.35
CA VAL A 55 7.05 -3.33 10.30
C VAL A 55 7.75 -4.60 10.77
N GLN A 56 7.70 -4.89 12.06
CA GLN A 56 8.08 -6.18 12.64
C GLN A 56 6.84 -6.79 13.30
N ILE A 57 6.48 -8.01 12.93
CA ILE A 57 5.47 -8.83 13.60
C ILE A 57 6.20 -9.94 14.35
N THR A 58 6.02 -10.00 15.66
CA THR A 58 6.63 -11.00 16.54
C THR A 58 5.57 -12.01 16.96
N THR A 59 5.90 -13.29 16.88
CA THR A 59 5.05 -14.42 17.30
C THR A 59 5.90 -15.47 18.02
N SER A 60 5.25 -16.49 18.58
CA SER A 60 5.93 -17.67 19.12
C SER A 60 6.72 -18.48 18.07
N PHE A 61 6.45 -18.29 16.77
CA PHE A 61 7.15 -18.98 15.68
C PHE A 61 8.31 -18.18 15.09
N GLY A 62 8.53 -16.96 15.58
CA GLY A 62 9.59 -16.06 15.12
C GLY A 62 9.08 -14.70 14.66
N ASN A 63 9.97 -13.97 13.99
CA ASN A 63 9.74 -12.60 13.54
C ASN A 63 9.52 -12.54 12.02
N MET A 64 8.49 -11.82 11.60
CA MET A 64 8.30 -11.38 10.22
C MET A 64 8.63 -9.90 10.12
N TYR A 65 9.30 -9.51 9.03
CA TYR A 65 9.57 -8.12 8.70
C TYR A 65 8.85 -7.75 7.41
N LEU A 66 8.11 -6.66 7.44
CA LEU A 66 7.28 -6.22 6.32
C LEU A 66 7.59 -4.77 5.93
N VAL A 67 7.32 -4.47 4.67
CA VAL A 67 7.26 -3.11 4.11
C VAL A 67 5.84 -2.81 3.67
N LEU A 68 5.45 -1.54 3.72
CA LEU A 68 4.11 -1.08 3.34
C LEU A 68 4.21 -0.19 2.10
N TYR A 69 3.30 -0.35 1.16
CA TYR A 69 3.35 0.32 -0.14
C TYR A 69 2.90 1.79 -0.05
N ASP A 70 3.66 2.67 -0.73
CA ASP A 70 3.44 4.12 -0.72
C ASP A 70 2.19 4.53 -1.52
N ASP A 71 1.76 3.72 -2.48
CA ASP A 71 0.62 3.92 -3.39
C ASP A 71 -0.70 3.33 -2.87
N THR A 72 -0.70 2.76 -1.66
CA THR A 72 -1.89 2.43 -0.84
C THR A 72 -1.91 3.25 0.46
N PRO A 73 -1.92 4.59 0.38
CA PRO A 73 -1.74 5.47 1.54
C PRO A 73 -2.83 5.32 2.60
N LYS A 74 -4.08 5.03 2.26
CA LYS A 74 -5.17 4.89 3.25
C LYS A 74 -4.89 3.70 4.16
N HIS A 75 -4.57 2.54 3.59
CA HIS A 75 -4.25 1.34 4.35
C HIS A 75 -2.92 1.47 5.10
N LYS A 76 -1.88 1.97 4.44
CA LYS A 76 -0.55 2.18 5.07
C LYS A 76 -0.65 3.09 6.30
N ASN A 77 -1.31 4.24 6.16
CA ASN A 77 -1.42 5.21 7.25
C ASN A 77 -2.28 4.67 8.40
N ASN A 78 -3.40 4.01 8.09
CA ASN A 78 -4.24 3.41 9.11
C ASN A 78 -3.52 2.28 9.87
N PHE A 79 -2.84 1.38 9.16
CA PHE A 79 -2.09 0.30 9.80
C PHE A 79 -1.00 0.84 10.74
N ILE A 80 -0.21 1.83 10.28
CA ILE A 80 0.80 2.49 11.13
C ILE A 80 0.17 3.16 12.34
N LYS A 81 -0.98 3.84 12.18
CA LYS A 81 -1.73 4.47 13.27
C LYS A 81 -2.14 3.43 14.32
N LEU A 82 -2.71 2.30 13.92
CA LEU A 82 -3.12 1.22 14.82
C LEU A 82 -1.92 0.57 15.53
N VAL A 83 -0.82 0.32 14.82
CA VAL A 83 0.41 -0.20 15.42
C VAL A 83 0.97 0.78 16.48
N LYS A 84 1.03 2.09 16.18
CA LYS A 84 1.50 3.10 17.13
C LYS A 84 0.62 3.20 18.38
N LYS A 85 -0.68 2.95 18.25
CA LYS A 85 -1.64 2.85 19.36
C LYS A 85 -1.55 1.52 20.13
N LYS A 86 -0.61 0.63 19.78
CA LYS A 86 -0.50 -0.73 20.34
C LYS A 86 -1.77 -1.57 20.17
N PHE A 87 -2.60 -1.25 19.17
CA PHE A 87 -3.90 -1.90 18.95
C PHE A 87 -3.76 -3.41 18.78
N TYR A 88 -2.75 -3.84 18.01
CA TYR A 88 -2.52 -5.25 17.69
C TYR A 88 -1.88 -6.07 18.81
N LYS A 89 -1.47 -5.43 19.93
CA LYS A 89 -0.82 -6.13 21.03
C LYS A 89 -1.76 -7.21 21.57
N ASP A 90 -1.22 -8.43 21.66
CA ASP A 90 -1.87 -9.64 22.15
C ASP A 90 -3.08 -10.11 21.32
N LEU A 91 -3.31 -9.52 20.14
CA LEU A 91 -4.31 -10.06 19.19
C LEU A 91 -3.82 -11.36 18.56
N LEU A 92 -4.75 -12.18 18.11
CA LEU A 92 -4.46 -13.51 17.57
C LEU A 92 -4.41 -13.50 16.04
N PHE A 93 -3.55 -14.36 15.48
CA PHE A 93 -3.82 -14.98 14.18
C PHE A 93 -4.95 -15.99 14.37
N HIS A 94 -6.19 -15.50 14.26
CA HIS A 94 -7.39 -16.24 14.65
C HIS A 94 -7.91 -17.18 13.55
N ARG A 95 -7.36 -17.11 12.34
CA ARG A 95 -7.76 -17.97 11.22
C ARG A 95 -6.57 -18.33 10.34
N ILE A 96 -6.32 -19.61 10.14
CA ILE A 96 -5.19 -20.12 9.35
C ILE A 96 -5.64 -21.16 8.34
N ILE A 97 -5.22 -21.04 7.09
CA ILE A 97 -5.58 -22.00 6.03
C ILE A 97 -4.34 -22.31 5.20
N LYS A 98 -3.84 -23.54 5.31
CA LYS A 98 -2.73 -24.06 4.51
C LYS A 98 -3.04 -23.89 3.02
N GLY A 99 -2.07 -23.37 2.25
CA GLY A 99 -2.26 -23.07 0.83
C GLY A 99 -3.00 -21.75 0.53
N PHE A 100 -3.42 -21.00 1.56
CA PHE A 100 -4.17 -19.77 1.39
C PHE A 100 -3.59 -18.61 2.20
N MET A 101 -3.85 -18.50 3.51
CA MET A 101 -3.43 -17.32 4.29
C MET A 101 -3.41 -17.57 5.80
N ILE A 102 -2.79 -16.63 6.52
CA ILE A 102 -2.89 -16.47 7.97
C ILE A 102 -3.53 -15.10 8.24
N GLN A 103 -4.66 -15.08 8.96
CA GLN A 103 -5.47 -13.89 9.17
C GLN A 103 -5.49 -13.49 10.65
N GLY A 104 -5.41 -12.18 10.89
CA GLY A 104 -5.33 -11.58 12.21
C GLY A 104 -5.94 -10.18 12.24
N GLY A 105 -5.75 -9.50 13.38
CA GLY A 105 -6.20 -8.12 13.57
C GLY A 105 -7.62 -7.95 14.08
N ASP A 106 -8.31 -9.04 14.44
CA ASP A 106 -9.62 -8.97 15.08
C ASP A 106 -9.47 -8.49 16.55
N PRO A 107 -10.03 -7.33 16.94
CA PRO A 107 -9.93 -6.81 18.31
C PRO A 107 -10.55 -7.73 19.37
N ASP A 108 -11.56 -8.53 19.01
CA ASP A 108 -12.26 -9.42 19.93
C ASP A 108 -11.41 -10.63 20.32
N SER A 109 -10.27 -10.83 19.65
CA SER A 109 -9.38 -11.97 19.86
C SER A 109 -8.48 -11.86 21.09
N ARG A 110 -8.23 -10.65 21.63
CA ARG A 110 -7.17 -10.38 22.63
C ARG A 110 -7.16 -11.32 23.83
N ASN A 111 -8.36 -11.66 24.32
CA ASN A 111 -8.60 -12.57 25.43
C ASN A 111 -9.76 -13.52 25.13
N ALA A 112 -9.96 -13.85 23.85
CA ALA A 112 -11.06 -14.70 23.45
C ALA A 112 -10.91 -16.10 24.06
N PRO A 113 -11.95 -16.67 24.70
CA PRO A 113 -11.87 -18.04 25.19
C PRO A 113 -11.62 -19.00 24.02
N LYS A 114 -11.04 -20.16 24.34
CA LYS A 114 -10.80 -21.22 23.35
C LYS A 114 -12.10 -21.59 22.64
N GLY A 115 -12.03 -21.79 21.33
CA GLY A 115 -13.20 -22.13 20.52
C GLY A 115 -14.17 -20.98 20.24
N LYS A 116 -13.99 -19.77 20.80
CA LYS A 116 -14.80 -18.60 20.41
C LYS A 116 -14.61 -18.34 18.92
N MET A 117 -15.72 -18.25 18.19
CA MET A 117 -15.74 -17.81 16.81
C MET A 117 -15.21 -16.37 16.72
N LEU A 118 -14.27 -16.15 15.81
CA LEU A 118 -13.61 -14.87 15.57
C LEU A 118 -13.66 -14.54 14.07
N GLY A 119 -13.33 -13.29 13.74
CA GLY A 119 -13.35 -12.73 12.38
C GLY A 119 -14.40 -11.62 12.20
N MET A 120 -15.25 -11.37 13.20
CA MET A 120 -16.33 -10.37 13.13
C MET A 120 -15.99 -9.04 13.80
N GLY A 121 -14.93 -8.97 14.60
CA GLY A 121 -14.60 -7.74 15.33
C GLY A 121 -14.08 -6.61 14.44
N GLY A 122 -14.20 -5.38 14.97
CA GLY A 122 -13.84 -4.14 14.26
C GLY A 122 -14.84 -3.72 13.18
N SER A 123 -16.06 -4.28 13.20
CA SER A 123 -17.15 -3.93 12.29
C SER A 123 -17.77 -2.56 12.59
N ASP A 124 -17.59 -2.08 13.81
CA ASP A 124 -17.92 -0.73 14.31
C ASP A 124 -16.95 0.34 13.79
N MET A 125 -15.76 -0.05 13.31
CA MET A 125 -14.77 0.86 12.77
C MET A 125 -15.11 1.26 11.33
N ALA A 126 -14.90 2.54 11.01
CA ALA A 126 -15.08 3.05 9.65
C ALA A 126 -14.22 2.28 8.64
N LYS A 127 -14.87 1.67 7.64
CA LYS A 127 -14.22 0.91 6.58
C LYS A 127 -13.26 1.78 5.76
N ILE A 128 -12.22 1.15 5.20
CA ILE A 128 -11.23 1.82 4.37
C ILE A 128 -11.58 1.55 2.90
N GLU A 129 -11.73 2.61 2.10
CA GLU A 129 -11.97 2.48 0.66
C GLU A 129 -10.86 1.67 -0.01
N ALA A 130 -11.24 0.84 -1.00
CA ALA A 130 -10.31 -0.01 -1.72
C ALA A 130 -9.20 0.78 -2.44
N GLU A 131 -7.97 0.25 -2.40
CA GLU A 131 -6.81 0.81 -3.09
C GLU A 131 -6.17 -0.26 -3.99
N PHE A 132 -6.94 -0.77 -4.96
CA PHE A 132 -6.45 -1.81 -5.84
C PHE A 132 -5.32 -1.30 -6.76
N ARG A 133 -4.25 -2.08 -6.84
CA ARG A 133 -3.08 -1.85 -7.68
C ARG A 133 -2.81 -3.12 -8.47
N SER A 134 -2.62 -3.02 -9.77
CA SER A 134 -2.34 -4.20 -10.62
C SER A 134 -0.97 -4.78 -10.35
N GLU A 135 -0.06 -3.96 -9.81
CA GLU A 135 1.30 -4.30 -9.43
C GLU A 135 1.36 -5.18 -8.17
N HIS A 136 0.43 -4.95 -7.23
CA HIS A 136 0.40 -5.61 -5.93
C HIS A 136 -0.52 -6.82 -5.94
N ILE A 137 0.07 -7.97 -6.22
CA ILE A 137 -0.62 -9.26 -6.33
C ILE A 137 -0.58 -10.06 -5.02
N HIS A 138 -1.50 -11.00 -4.86
CA HIS A 138 -1.58 -11.91 -3.71
C HIS A 138 -0.55 -13.05 -3.78
N LYS A 139 0.72 -12.72 -4.04
CA LYS A 139 1.85 -13.66 -3.91
C LYS A 139 2.08 -14.01 -2.42
N LYS A 140 2.74 -15.12 -2.12
CA LYS A 140 3.11 -15.50 -0.76
C LYS A 140 3.89 -14.36 -0.08
N GLY A 141 3.54 -14.06 1.16
CA GLY A 141 4.05 -12.92 1.93
C GLY A 141 3.34 -11.59 1.66
N ALA A 142 2.43 -11.49 0.69
CA ALA A 142 1.62 -10.28 0.51
C ALA A 142 0.78 -10.01 1.77
N LEU A 143 0.79 -8.76 2.24
CA LEU A 143 -0.05 -8.26 3.33
C LEU A 143 -1.26 -7.57 2.72
N ALA A 144 -2.45 -8.09 3.00
CA ALA A 144 -3.69 -7.60 2.42
C ALA A 144 -4.78 -7.43 3.45
N ALA A 145 -5.71 -6.52 3.17
CA ALA A 145 -6.78 -6.16 4.08
C ALA A 145 -7.97 -7.13 3.93
N ALA A 146 -8.54 -7.55 5.06
CA ALA A 146 -9.76 -8.35 5.06
C ALA A 146 -10.97 -7.46 4.75
N ARG A 147 -12.04 -8.05 4.21
CA ARG A 147 -13.33 -7.36 4.01
C ARG A 147 -14.47 -8.35 4.07
N ASP A 148 -15.66 -7.82 4.31
CA ASP A 148 -16.92 -8.50 4.05
C ASP A 148 -17.30 -8.41 2.57
N GLY A 149 -18.50 -8.89 2.23
CA GLY A 149 -19.05 -8.92 0.87
C GLY A 149 -19.60 -7.58 0.37
N ASN A 150 -19.26 -6.44 1.00
CA ASN A 150 -19.84 -5.16 0.61
C ASN A 150 -19.52 -4.80 -0.86
N PRO A 151 -20.47 -4.18 -1.59
CA PRO A 151 -20.32 -3.91 -3.03
C PRO A 151 -19.19 -2.92 -3.35
N LYS A 152 -18.90 -1.99 -2.42
CA LYS A 152 -17.78 -1.05 -2.55
C LYS A 152 -16.40 -1.72 -2.38
N LYS A 153 -16.37 -3.00 -1.98
CA LYS A 153 -15.18 -3.76 -1.62
C LYS A 153 -14.28 -3.04 -0.61
N ALA A 154 -14.88 -2.19 0.23
CA ALA A 154 -14.17 -1.47 1.28
C ALA A 154 -13.67 -2.45 2.34
N SER A 155 -12.48 -2.21 2.86
CA SER A 155 -11.81 -3.11 3.78
C SER A 155 -12.26 -2.91 5.22
N ASN A 156 -12.23 -3.97 6.01
CA ASN A 156 -12.23 -3.87 7.46
C ASN A 156 -11.04 -2.99 7.88
N ALA A 157 -11.26 -2.14 8.88
CA ALA A 157 -10.28 -1.13 9.26
C ALA A 157 -9.06 -1.70 10.00
N CYS A 158 -9.12 -2.92 10.53
CA CYS A 158 -8.07 -3.45 11.40
C CYS A 158 -7.64 -4.88 11.06
N GLN A 159 -8.54 -5.69 10.49
CA GLN A 159 -8.24 -7.06 10.12
C GLN A 159 -7.44 -7.15 8.81
N PHE A 160 -6.43 -8.01 8.82
CA PHE A 160 -5.53 -8.25 7.71
C PHE A 160 -5.20 -9.73 7.60
N TYR A 161 -4.63 -10.12 6.46
CA TYR A 161 -4.03 -11.43 6.30
C TYR A 161 -2.68 -11.33 5.58
N ILE A 162 -1.82 -12.31 5.87
CA ILE A 162 -0.58 -12.54 5.14
C ILE A 162 -0.80 -13.79 4.28
N VAL A 163 -0.56 -13.68 2.99
CA VAL A 163 -0.74 -14.79 2.07
C VAL A 163 0.30 -15.89 2.36
N HIS A 164 -0.18 -17.10 2.59
CA HIS A 164 0.64 -18.31 2.58
C HIS A 164 0.69 -18.85 1.15
N GLY A 165 -0.48 -19.04 0.53
CA GLY A 165 -0.61 -19.45 -0.86
C GLY A 165 0.01 -20.81 -1.17
N ARG A 166 0.05 -21.13 -2.45
CA ARG A 166 0.83 -22.24 -3.02
C ARG A 166 1.36 -21.85 -4.40
N PRO A 167 2.38 -22.55 -4.92
CA PRO A 167 2.71 -22.47 -6.33
C PRO A 167 1.47 -22.70 -7.21
N VAL A 168 1.32 -21.85 -8.23
CA VAL A 168 0.21 -21.87 -9.18
C VAL A 168 0.75 -22.17 -10.56
N THR A 169 0.15 -23.13 -11.26
CA THR A 169 0.60 -23.52 -12.60
C THR A 169 0.27 -22.46 -13.64
N GLY A 170 0.99 -22.47 -14.76
CA GLY A 170 0.69 -21.58 -15.89
C GLY A 170 -0.75 -21.76 -16.43
N LYS A 171 -1.28 -22.99 -16.41
CA LYS A 171 -2.67 -23.30 -16.82
C LYS A 171 -3.69 -22.66 -15.88
N GLU A 172 -3.47 -22.74 -14.57
CA GLU A 172 -4.33 -22.09 -13.58
C GLU A 172 -4.28 -20.57 -13.71
N LEU A 173 -3.10 -19.98 -13.92
CA LEU A 173 -2.97 -18.55 -14.17
C LEU A 173 -3.73 -18.11 -15.43
N ASN A 174 -3.62 -18.87 -16.52
CA ASN A 174 -4.35 -18.57 -17.77
C ASN A 174 -5.87 -18.61 -17.56
N ALA A 175 -6.38 -19.58 -16.81
CA ALA A 175 -7.81 -19.66 -16.47
C ALA A 175 -8.26 -18.46 -15.61
N ILE A 176 -7.42 -17.99 -14.70
CA ILE A 176 -7.69 -16.81 -13.87
C ILE A 176 -7.67 -15.52 -14.70
N GLU A 177 -6.68 -15.36 -15.59
CA GLU A 177 -6.58 -14.25 -16.54
C GLU A 177 -7.86 -14.14 -17.38
N LEU A 178 -8.31 -15.25 -17.97
CA LEU A 178 -9.54 -15.32 -18.77
C LEU A 178 -10.77 -14.94 -17.95
N ARG A 179 -10.99 -15.58 -16.80
CA ARG A 179 -12.18 -15.36 -15.97
C ARG A 179 -12.28 -13.93 -15.44
N LYS A 180 -11.15 -13.29 -15.15
CA LYS A 180 -11.11 -11.95 -14.55
C LYS A 180 -10.87 -10.83 -15.56
N GLY A 181 -10.56 -11.15 -16.82
CA GLY A 181 -10.18 -10.16 -17.83
C GLY A 181 -8.91 -9.39 -17.44
N ILE A 182 -7.93 -10.06 -16.83
CA ILE A 182 -6.64 -9.45 -16.43
C ILE A 182 -5.48 -10.15 -17.12
N LYS A 183 -4.32 -9.50 -17.16
CA LYS A 183 -3.07 -10.11 -17.64
C LYS A 183 -1.97 -9.95 -16.61
N TYR A 184 -1.31 -11.04 -16.23
CA TYR A 184 -0.15 -10.97 -15.36
C TYR A 184 1.11 -10.67 -16.16
N THR A 185 1.97 -9.81 -15.61
CA THR A 185 3.31 -9.59 -16.16
C THR A 185 4.17 -10.85 -16.00
N PRO A 186 5.25 -11.03 -16.79
CA PRO A 186 6.16 -12.17 -16.63
C PRO A 186 6.67 -12.34 -15.19
N LYS A 187 7.02 -11.23 -14.52
CA LYS A 187 7.46 -11.22 -13.12
C LYS A 187 6.37 -11.68 -12.14
N GLN A 188 5.12 -11.30 -12.38
CA GLN A 188 4.00 -11.75 -11.55
C GLN A 188 3.73 -13.24 -11.74
N ARG A 189 3.81 -13.73 -12.98
CA ARG A 189 3.68 -15.16 -13.27
C ARG A 189 4.79 -15.96 -12.60
N GLU A 190 6.04 -15.50 -12.72
CA GLU A 190 7.18 -16.11 -12.04
C GLU A 190 6.97 -16.15 -10.52
N ALA A 191 6.53 -15.06 -9.90
CA ALA A 191 6.24 -15.04 -8.47
C ALA A 191 5.19 -16.09 -8.07
N TYR A 192 4.13 -16.24 -8.87
CA TYR A 192 3.08 -17.23 -8.61
C TYR A 192 3.51 -18.67 -8.87
N THR A 193 4.33 -18.93 -9.89
CA THR A 193 4.77 -20.29 -10.23
C THR A 193 5.89 -20.79 -9.32
N THR A 194 6.70 -19.89 -8.75
CA THR A 194 7.85 -20.24 -7.90
C THR A 194 7.53 -20.11 -6.41
N LEU A 195 7.33 -18.88 -5.94
CA LEU A 195 7.10 -18.58 -4.53
C LEU A 195 5.67 -18.96 -4.09
N GLY A 196 4.72 -18.87 -5.01
CA GLY A 196 3.31 -19.15 -4.79
C GLY A 196 2.48 -17.94 -4.40
N GLY A 197 1.20 -18.18 -4.16
CA GLY A 197 0.24 -17.16 -3.78
C GLY A 197 -1.20 -17.64 -3.89
N PHE A 198 -2.13 -16.69 -4.01
CA PHE A 198 -3.54 -16.95 -4.22
C PHE A 198 -4.17 -15.92 -5.18
N PRO A 199 -3.90 -16.04 -6.50
CA PRO A 199 -4.35 -15.08 -7.51
C PRO A 199 -5.87 -14.84 -7.64
N PRO A 200 -6.79 -15.73 -7.23
CA PRO A 200 -8.23 -15.42 -7.28
C PRO A 200 -8.62 -14.11 -6.55
N LEU A 201 -7.85 -13.69 -5.54
CA LEU A 201 -8.09 -12.45 -4.78
C LEU A 201 -7.60 -11.17 -5.46
N ASP A 202 -6.79 -11.26 -6.52
CA ASP A 202 -6.27 -10.08 -7.21
C ASP A 202 -7.41 -9.18 -7.71
N GLN A 203 -7.25 -7.87 -7.63
CA GLN A 203 -8.28 -6.86 -7.96
C GLN A 203 -9.61 -6.99 -7.18
N ASN A 204 -9.60 -7.72 -6.06
CA ASN A 204 -10.77 -7.86 -5.18
C ASN A 204 -10.48 -7.51 -3.72
N TYR A 205 -9.21 -7.46 -3.31
CA TYR A 205 -8.75 -7.14 -1.97
C TYR A 205 -7.51 -6.25 -2.08
N THR A 206 -7.38 -5.26 -1.19
CA THR A 206 -6.24 -4.35 -1.20
C THR A 206 -5.02 -5.05 -0.62
N VAL A 207 -3.99 -5.24 -1.45
CA VAL A 207 -2.63 -5.59 -1.00
C VAL A 207 -1.89 -4.28 -0.71
N PHE A 208 -1.45 -4.09 0.53
CA PHE A 208 -0.88 -2.82 1.00
C PHE A 208 0.54 -2.95 1.58
N GLY A 209 1.13 -4.14 1.48
CA GLY A 209 2.51 -4.40 1.86
C GLY A 209 2.95 -5.82 1.55
N GLU A 210 4.18 -6.15 1.93
CA GLU A 210 4.72 -7.50 1.80
C GLU A 210 5.75 -7.83 2.87
N VAL A 211 5.84 -9.12 3.19
CA VAL A 211 6.94 -9.71 3.95
C VAL A 211 8.21 -9.65 3.11
N VAL A 212 9.29 -9.18 3.74
CA VAL A 212 10.63 -9.07 3.16
C VAL A 212 11.65 -9.97 3.87
N LYS A 213 11.30 -10.48 5.06
CA LYS A 213 12.08 -11.49 5.79
C LYS A 213 11.18 -12.24 6.78
N GLY A 214 11.45 -13.52 7.01
CA GLY A 214 10.67 -14.37 7.92
C GLY A 214 9.55 -15.13 7.21
N PHE A 215 9.72 -15.49 5.94
CA PHE A 215 8.71 -16.23 5.17
C PHE A 215 8.40 -17.60 5.79
N GLU A 216 9.39 -18.25 6.40
CA GLU A 216 9.27 -19.51 7.11
C GLU A 216 8.32 -19.44 8.32
N VAL A 217 8.13 -18.25 8.90
CA VAL A 217 7.18 -18.04 9.99
C VAL A 217 5.74 -18.18 9.49
N ILE A 218 5.46 -17.74 8.26
CA ILE A 218 4.15 -17.90 7.62
C ILE A 218 3.81 -19.39 7.51
N ASP A 219 4.77 -20.19 7.06
CA ASP A 219 4.60 -21.63 6.86
C ASP A 219 4.35 -22.34 8.18
N LYS A 220 5.14 -22.02 9.21
CA LYS A 220 4.96 -22.57 10.57
C LYS A 220 3.59 -22.26 11.14
N ILE A 221 3.12 -21.02 11.01
CA ILE A 221 1.79 -20.61 11.49
C ILE A 221 0.69 -21.33 10.70
N ALA A 222 0.78 -21.37 9.37
CA ALA A 222 -0.26 -21.95 8.53
C ALA A 222 -0.37 -23.48 8.64
N GLN A 223 0.65 -24.14 9.19
CA GLN A 223 0.69 -25.58 9.44
C GLN A 223 0.17 -25.98 10.83
N GLN A 224 -0.14 -25.03 11.71
CA GLN A 224 -0.65 -25.37 13.03
C GLN A 224 -2.00 -26.08 12.95
N GLU A 225 -2.23 -26.98 13.90
CA GLU A 225 -3.53 -27.63 14.05
C GLU A 225 -4.60 -26.60 14.41
N LYS A 226 -5.78 -26.82 13.85
CA LYS A 226 -6.89 -25.87 13.88
C LYS A 226 -8.22 -26.60 13.96
N ASP A 227 -9.21 -25.91 14.48
CA ASP A 227 -10.58 -26.37 14.50
C ASP A 227 -11.26 -26.28 13.12
N ARG A 228 -12.55 -26.66 13.09
CA ARG A 228 -13.39 -26.62 11.88
C ARG A 228 -13.63 -25.18 11.35
N ALA A 229 -13.55 -24.18 12.22
CA ALA A 229 -13.63 -22.77 11.85
C ALA A 229 -12.28 -22.22 11.33
N ASN A 230 -11.24 -23.05 11.31
CA ASN A 230 -9.86 -22.72 10.97
C ASN A 230 -9.13 -21.88 12.03
N ARG A 231 -9.62 -21.83 13.27
CA ARG A 231 -8.93 -21.21 14.39
C ARG A 231 -7.86 -22.18 14.94
N PRO A 232 -6.61 -21.74 15.14
CA PRO A 232 -5.59 -22.57 15.77
C PRO A 232 -6.03 -23.04 17.17
N TYR A 233 -5.74 -24.30 17.54
CA TYR A 233 -6.02 -24.78 18.90
C TYR A 233 -5.15 -24.11 19.96
N LYS A 234 -3.89 -23.81 19.59
CA LYS A 234 -2.98 -23.02 20.40
C LYS A 234 -2.98 -21.59 19.89
N ASP A 235 -3.34 -20.65 20.76
CA ASP A 235 -3.38 -19.23 20.40
C ASP A 235 -2.00 -18.74 19.90
N ILE A 236 -2.03 -18.05 18.76
CA ILE A 236 -0.85 -17.47 18.12
C ILE A 236 -0.96 -15.96 18.23
N LYS A 237 -0.43 -15.42 19.34
CA LYS A 237 -0.41 -13.98 19.62
C LYS A 237 0.56 -13.24 18.71
N MET A 238 0.23 -11.99 18.41
CA MET A 238 1.10 -11.05 17.71
C MET A 238 1.48 -9.86 18.57
N ASP A 239 2.73 -9.40 18.42
CA ASP A 239 3.17 -8.05 18.80
C ASP A 239 3.72 -7.37 17.54
N ILE A 240 3.17 -6.20 17.20
CA ILE A 240 3.55 -5.46 15.99
C ILE A 240 4.22 -4.15 16.37
N LYS A 241 5.38 -3.89 15.77
CA LYS A 241 6.14 -2.64 15.93
C LYS A 241 6.46 -2.03 14.58
N VAL A 242 6.47 -0.70 14.51
CA VAL A 242 6.95 0.06 13.34
C VAL A 242 8.21 0.84 13.70
N ARG A 243 9.20 0.81 12.80
CA ARG A 243 10.45 1.58 12.94
C ARG A 243 10.70 2.39 11.68
N LYS A 244 10.79 3.71 11.80
CA LYS A 244 11.15 4.59 10.69
C LYS A 244 12.67 4.52 10.47
N MET A 245 13.12 4.16 9.27
CA MET A 245 14.54 4.08 8.92
C MET A 245 14.81 4.38 7.45
N ARG A 246 16.09 4.59 7.08
CA ARG A 246 16.48 4.92 5.70
C ARG A 246 16.10 3.77 4.75
N LYS A 247 15.53 4.08 3.58
CA LYS A 247 15.19 3.09 2.52
C LYS A 247 16.42 2.26 2.14
N LYS A 248 17.60 2.90 1.97
CA LYS A 248 18.89 2.20 1.75
C LYS A 248 19.23 1.16 2.83
N LYS A 249 18.88 1.43 4.10
CA LYS A 249 19.10 0.48 5.21
C LYS A 249 18.12 -0.70 5.13
N ILE A 250 16.87 -0.46 4.74
CA ILE A 250 15.87 -1.51 4.51
C ILE A 250 16.34 -2.41 3.37
N THR A 251 16.71 -1.83 2.22
CA THR A 251 17.25 -2.58 1.07
C THR A 251 18.47 -3.41 1.46
N ARG A 252 19.47 -2.81 2.14
CA ARG A 252 20.69 -3.53 2.52
C ARG A 252 20.44 -4.68 3.50
N LYS A 253 19.51 -4.52 4.45
CA LYS A 253 19.30 -5.51 5.53
C LYS A 253 18.25 -6.58 5.19
N PHE A 254 17.29 -6.25 4.32
CA PHE A 254 16.12 -7.09 4.03
C PHE A 254 15.91 -7.36 2.55
N GLY A 255 16.80 -6.92 1.66
CA GLY A 255 16.73 -7.19 0.22
C GLY A 255 15.61 -6.47 -0.53
N TYR A 256 14.79 -5.66 0.15
CA TYR A 256 13.66 -4.98 -0.49
C TYR A 256 14.14 -3.90 -1.47
N LYS A 257 13.70 -4.02 -2.73
CA LYS A 257 13.99 -3.07 -3.79
C LYS A 257 12.82 -2.09 -3.90
N TYR A 258 13.06 -0.84 -3.54
CA TYR A 258 12.12 0.23 -3.81
C TYR A 258 12.07 0.51 -5.31
N ASN A 259 10.87 0.60 -5.87
CA ASN A 259 10.69 1.12 -7.22
C ASN A 259 11.21 2.57 -7.24
N GLN A 260 12.27 2.81 -8.02
CA GLN A 260 12.88 4.12 -8.20
C GLN A 260 11.87 5.07 -8.83
#